data_AF-A0AAW1TVQ2-F1
#
_entry.id   AF-A0AAW1TVQ2-F1
#
_cell.length_a   1.000
_cell.length_b   1.000
_cell.length_c   1.000
_cell.angle_alpha   90.00
_cell.angle_beta   90.00
_cell.angle_gamma   90.00
#
_symmetry.space_group_name_H-M   'P 1'
#
loop_
_entity.id
_entity.type
_entity.pdbx_description
1 polymer ?
#
loop_
_entity_poly.entity_id
_entity_poly.type
_entity_poly.pdbx_seq_one_letter_code
_entity_poly.pdbx_strand_id
1 'polypeptide(L)'
;MENCENNFVMTNSNIRSIRNKIDIFRAFLNEHKVDIACITEHWASDNSLRLMNVEHYKVAETFSRVDSCYGGVALVVKNGIKFKLSENINNTSVEKQFEMAAI
;
A
#
# COMPACT_ATOMS: atom_id res chain seq x y z
N MET A 1 21.57 6.31 -27.94
CA MET A 1 20.41 5.51 -27.51
C MET A 1 20.58 5.34 -26.02
N GLU A 2 19.76 5.98 -25.20
CA GLU A 2 19.78 5.73 -23.76
C GLU A 2 19.42 4.26 -23.52
N ASN A 3 20.22 3.56 -22.72
CA ASN A 3 19.80 2.28 -22.16
C ASN A 3 18.56 2.56 -21.31
N CYS A 4 17.38 2.13 -21.78
CA CYS A 4 16.19 2.08 -20.95
C CYS A 4 16.37 0.95 -19.93
N GLU A 5 17.09 1.21 -18.84
CA GLU A 5 17.06 0.32 -17.68
C GLU A 5 15.64 0.30 -17.12
N ASN A 6 14.95 -0.82 -17.30
CA ASN A 6 13.66 -1.10 -16.68
C ASN A 6 13.90 -1.45 -15.20
N ASN A 7 14.18 -0.42 -14.40
CA ASN A 7 14.33 -0.56 -12.96
C ASN A 7 12.97 -0.80 -12.31
N PHE A 8 12.91 -1.82 -11.45
CA PHE A 8 11.75 -2.09 -10.61
C PHE A 8 11.97 -1.47 -9.23
N VAL A 9 11.09 -0.55 -8.82
CA VAL A 9 11.27 0.26 -7.61
C VAL A 9 10.23 -0.15 -6.55
N MET A 10 10.71 -0.63 -5.41
CA MET A 10 9.88 -0.93 -4.24
C MET A 10 10.23 -0.03 -3.06
N THR A 11 9.21 0.39 -2.31
CA THR A 11 9.39 1.17 -1.08
C THR A 11 8.70 0.51 0.11
N ASN A 12 9.23 0.72 1.31
CA ASN A 12 8.61 0.32 2.58
C ASN A 12 8.66 1.50 3.55
N SER A 13 7.50 1.94 4.06
CA SER A 13 7.41 3.12 4.90
C SER A 13 6.34 3.00 5.98
N ASN A 14 6.69 3.39 7.21
CA ASN A 14 5.71 3.69 8.24
C ASN A 14 5.16 5.09 7.99
N ILE A 15 3.92 5.17 7.51
CA ILE A 15 3.32 6.44 7.08
C ILE A 15 2.64 7.22 8.20
N ARG A 16 2.42 6.57 9.36
CA ARG A 16 1.84 7.13 10.57
C ARG A 16 0.65 8.06 10.28
N SER A 17 -0.47 7.47 9.87
CA SER A 17 -1.64 8.09 9.23
C SER A 17 -1.44 8.46 7.77
N ILE A 18 -2.24 7.88 6.89
CA ILE A 18 -2.29 8.28 5.47
C ILE A 18 -3.20 9.49 5.21
N ARG A 19 -4.18 9.74 6.09
CA ARG A 19 -5.30 10.67 5.83
C ARG A 19 -4.84 12.09 5.49
N ASN A 20 -3.82 12.59 6.20
CA ASN A 20 -3.26 13.92 5.99
C ASN A 20 -2.03 13.93 5.06
N LYS A 21 -1.64 12.78 4.51
CA LYS A 21 -0.44 12.63 3.68
C LYS A 21 -0.74 12.07 2.30
N ILE A 22 -2.02 11.93 1.93
CA ILE A 22 -2.38 11.27 0.68
C ILE A 22 -1.77 11.97 -0.53
N ASP A 23 -1.76 13.30 -0.56
CA ASP A 23 -1.25 14.07 -1.70
C ASP A 23 0.29 14.07 -1.77
N ILE A 24 0.97 14.18 -0.63
CA ILE A 24 2.44 14.09 -0.60
C ILE A 24 2.92 12.66 -0.89
N PHE A 25 2.18 11.64 -0.43
CA PHE A 25 2.46 10.24 -0.75
C PHE A 25 2.30 10.00 -2.26
N ARG A 26 1.24 10.54 -2.88
CA ARG A 26 1.04 10.49 -4.33
C ARG A 26 2.19 11.16 -5.10
N ALA A 27 2.59 12.36 -4.69
CA ALA A 27 3.69 13.07 -5.31
C ALA A 27 4.98 12.23 -5.24
N PHE A 28 5.29 11.66 -4.07
CA PHE A 28 6.42 10.78 -3.85
C PHE A 28 6.40 9.55 -4.77
N LEU A 29 5.27 8.83 -4.86
CA LEU A 29 5.15 7.66 -5.73
C LEU A 29 5.40 8.01 -7.20
N ASN A 30 4.86 9.13 -7.67
CA ASN A 30 5.02 9.59 -9.05
C ASN A 30 6.45 10.06 -9.34
N GLU A 31 7.04 10.88 -8.47
CA GLU A 31 8.38 11.43 -8.62
C GLU A 31 9.44 10.32 -8.72
N HIS A 32 9.33 9.32 -7.86
CA HIS A 32 10.27 8.19 -7.81
C HIS A 32 9.85 7.01 -8.70
N LYS A 33 8.76 7.13 -9.46
CA LYS A 33 8.23 6.10 -10.35
C LYS A 33 8.04 4.73 -9.67
N VAL A 34 7.64 4.75 -8.40
CA VAL A 34 7.52 3.54 -7.57
C VAL A 34 6.60 2.51 -8.22
N ASP A 35 6.98 1.24 -8.23
CA ASP A 35 6.17 0.16 -8.77
C ASP A 35 5.30 -0.47 -7.67
N ILE A 36 5.87 -0.67 -6.48
CA ILE A 36 5.18 -1.16 -5.29
C ILE A 36 5.57 -0.35 -4.06
N ALA A 37 4.58 0.11 -3.29
CA ALA A 37 4.78 0.71 -1.98
C ALA A 37 4.09 -0.10 -0.89
N CYS A 38 4.89 -0.55 0.08
CA CYS A 38 4.45 -1.14 1.32
C CYS A 38 4.31 -0.02 2.36
N ILE A 39 3.10 0.18 2.87
CA ILE A 39 2.85 1.16 3.93
C ILE A 39 2.35 0.48 5.20
N THR A 40 2.87 0.93 6.34
CA THR A 40 2.42 0.51 7.67
C THR A 40 1.90 1.71 8.46
N GLU A 41 1.09 1.45 9.49
CA GLU A 41 0.48 2.49 10.32
C GLU A 41 -0.37 3.48 9.49
N HIS A 42 -1.16 2.98 8.53
CA HIS A 42 -1.97 3.86 7.67
C HIS A 42 -3.19 4.46 8.39
N TRP A 43 -3.67 3.84 9.47
CA TRP A 43 -4.72 4.35 10.37
C TRP A 43 -6.05 4.68 9.67
N ALA A 44 -6.38 3.95 8.62
CA ALA A 44 -7.58 4.16 7.82
C ALA A 44 -8.34 2.83 7.70
N SER A 45 -9.66 2.90 7.52
CA SER A 45 -10.46 1.70 7.23
C SER A 45 -10.27 1.30 5.77
N ASP A 46 -10.57 0.04 5.43
CA ASP A 46 -10.51 -0.47 4.06
C ASP A 46 -11.25 0.42 3.06
N ASN A 47 -12.46 0.89 3.41
CA ASN A 47 -13.23 1.79 2.57
C ASN A 47 -12.50 3.11 2.33
N SER A 48 -11.94 3.70 3.39
CA SER A 48 -11.18 4.96 3.28
C SER A 48 -9.89 4.77 2.48
N LEU A 49 -9.26 3.60 2.60
CA LEU A 49 -8.03 3.24 1.90
C LEU A 49 -8.29 3.02 0.41
N ARG A 50 -9.41 2.39 0.05
CA ARG A 50 -9.81 2.17 -1.35
C ARG A 50 -10.18 3.47 -2.07
N LEU A 51 -10.62 4.50 -1.34
CA LEU A 51 -10.76 5.86 -1.88
C LEU A 51 -9.41 6.49 -2.25
N MET A 52 -8.29 5.89 -1.84
CA MET A 52 -6.96 6.27 -2.30
C MET A 52 -6.59 5.63 -3.64
N ASN A 53 -7.48 4.89 -4.31
CA ASN A 53 -7.24 4.50 -5.69
C ASN A 53 -7.12 5.78 -6.54
N VAL A 54 -5.94 6.01 -7.12
CA VAL A 54 -5.59 7.20 -7.89
C VAL A 54 -5.27 6.81 -9.32
N GLU A 55 -5.19 7.82 -10.19
CA GLU A 55 -4.99 7.70 -11.64
C GLU A 55 -3.89 6.70 -12.07
N HIS A 56 -2.84 6.50 -11.27
CA HIS A 56 -1.73 5.61 -11.59
C HIS A 56 -1.47 4.50 -10.57
N TYR A 57 -2.19 4.46 -9.45
CA TYR A 57 -1.94 3.51 -8.35
C TYR A 57 -3.24 2.99 -7.76
N LYS A 58 -3.22 1.73 -7.34
CA LYS A 58 -4.32 1.10 -6.62
C LYS A 58 -3.82 0.43 -5.35
N VAL A 59 -4.68 0.37 -4.34
CA VAL A 59 -4.47 -0.51 -3.19
C VAL A 59 -4.69 -1.94 -3.66
N ALA A 60 -3.62 -2.74 -3.69
CA ALA A 60 -3.64 -4.12 -4.16
C ALA A 60 -4.12 -5.08 -3.07
N GLU A 61 -3.64 -4.91 -1.85
CA GLU A 61 -4.08 -5.66 -0.66
C GLU A 61 -3.90 -4.80 0.59
N THR A 62 -4.72 -5.02 1.61
CA THR A 62 -4.68 -4.25 2.86
C THR A 62 -5.22 -5.05 4.03
N PHE A 63 -4.73 -4.74 5.23
CA PHE A 63 -5.35 -5.11 6.49
C PHE A 63 -5.57 -3.85 7.31
N SER A 64 -6.84 -3.52 7.57
CA SER A 64 -7.21 -2.44 8.49
C SER A 64 -7.71 -3.01 9.80
N ARG A 65 -7.34 -2.36 10.90
CA ARG A 65 -7.95 -2.63 12.21
C ARG A 65 -9.43 -2.28 12.20
N VAL A 66 -10.23 -3.07 12.92
CA VAL A 66 -11.67 -2.87 13.08
C VAL A 66 -12.00 -2.42 14.51
N ASP A 67 -11.36 -3.04 15.50
CA ASP A 67 -11.71 -2.87 16.92
C ASP A 67 -10.84 -1.84 17.64
N SER A 68 -9.75 -1.37 17.02
CA SER A 68 -8.89 -0.35 17.59
C SER A 68 -8.44 0.72 16.61
N CYS A 69 -8.06 1.85 17.19
CA CYS A 69 -7.44 2.93 16.47
C CYS A 69 -5.98 2.60 16.15
N TYR A 70 -5.49 3.17 15.05
CA TYR A 70 -4.09 3.13 14.62
C TYR A 70 -3.64 1.73 14.15
N GLY A 71 -2.43 1.58 13.59
CA GLY A 71 -2.03 0.36 12.88
C GLY A 71 -2.53 0.25 11.43
N GLY A 72 -2.55 -0.98 10.93
CA GLY A 72 -2.90 -1.34 9.57
C GLY A 72 -1.72 -1.35 8.63
N VAL A 73 -1.80 -2.20 7.60
CA VAL A 73 -0.79 -2.37 6.55
C VAL A 73 -1.44 -2.42 5.18
N ALA A 74 -0.75 -1.90 4.15
CA ALA A 74 -1.26 -1.96 2.79
C ALA A 74 -0.15 -2.04 1.74
N LEU A 75 -0.48 -2.71 0.64
CA LEU A 75 0.28 -2.74 -0.59
C LEU A 75 -0.37 -1.83 -1.62
N VAL A 76 0.35 -0.82 -2.07
CA VAL A 76 -0.06 0.08 -3.14
C VAL A 76 0.77 -0.27 -4.37
N VAL A 77 0.10 -0.55 -5.48
CA VAL A 77 0.73 -1.05 -6.70
C VAL A 77 0.39 -0.13 -7.87
N LYS A 78 1.39 0.15 -8.69
CA LYS A 78 1.23 0.92 -9.93
C LYS A 78 0.31 0.20 -10.91
N ASN A 79 -0.58 0.95 -11.54
CA ASN A 79 -1.52 0.42 -12.53
C ASN A 79 -0.77 -0.27 -13.68
N GLY A 80 -1.27 -1.42 -14.11
CA GLY A 80 -0.65 -2.25 -15.16
C GLY A 80 0.29 -3.35 -14.63
N ILE A 81 0.77 -3.27 -13.39
CA ILE A 81 1.50 -4.37 -12.77
C ILE A 81 0.53 -5.51 -12.43
N LYS A 82 0.89 -6.71 -12.88
CA LYS A 82 0.16 -7.95 -12.59
C LYS A 82 0.70 -8.57 -11.30
N PHE A 83 -0.19 -9.07 -10.45
CA PHE A 83 0.12 -9.74 -9.19
C PHE A 83 -0.97 -10.78 -8.88
N LYS A 84 -0.74 -11.66 -7.89
CA LYS A 84 -1.66 -12.77 -7.63
C LYS A 84 -2.64 -12.57 -6.47
N LEU A 85 -2.40 -11.89 -5.36
CA LEU A 85 -3.12 -12.16 -4.09
C LEU A 85 -2.73 -13.53 -3.54
N SER A 86 -2.09 -13.52 -2.38
CA SER A 86 -1.81 -14.76 -1.68
C SER A 86 -3.07 -15.25 -0.97
N GLU A 87 -3.43 -16.50 -1.17
CA GLU A 87 -4.60 -17.09 -0.55
C GLU A 87 -4.33 -17.35 0.94
N ASN A 88 -5.37 -17.30 1.78
CA ASN A 88 -5.32 -17.59 3.22
C ASN A 88 -4.51 -16.62 4.11
N ILE A 89 -4.02 -15.48 3.58
CA ILE A 89 -3.36 -14.44 4.39
C ILE A 89 -4.31 -13.84 5.44
N ASN A 90 -5.57 -13.60 5.06
CA ASN A 90 -6.52 -12.92 5.93
C ASN A 90 -6.82 -13.71 7.23
N ASN A 91 -6.65 -15.04 7.21
CA ASN A 91 -6.78 -15.88 8.41
C ASN A 91 -5.55 -15.79 9.33
N THR A 92 -4.43 -15.26 8.84
CA THR A 92 -3.19 -15.08 9.61
C THR A 92 -3.02 -13.66 10.14
N SER A 93 -3.72 -12.68 9.58
CA SER A 93 -3.68 -11.30 10.06
C SER A 93 -4.59 -11.14 11.28
N VAL A 94 -3.99 -10.90 12.43
CA VAL A 94 -4.68 -10.72 13.71
C VAL A 94 -4.30 -9.37 14.29
N GLU A 95 -5.30 -8.53 14.49
CA GLU A 95 -5.15 -7.18 15.03
C GLU A 95 -4.29 -7.16 16.31
N LYS A 96 -3.33 -6.24 16.39
CA LYS A 96 -2.36 -6.09 17.51
C LYS A 96 -1.41 -7.27 17.75
N GLN A 97 -1.50 -8.35 17.00
CA GLN A 97 -0.56 -9.48 17.07
C GLN A 97 0.34 -9.50 15.83
N PHE A 98 -0.27 -9.54 14.65
CA PHE A 98 0.43 -9.64 13.37
C PHE A 98 -0.46 -9.12 12.25
N GLU A 99 0.02 -8.13 11.50
CA GLU A 99 -0.75 -7.46 10.45
C GLU A 99 -0.02 -7.64 9.12
N MET A 100 -0.68 -8.26 8.15
CA MET A 100 -0.06 -8.62 6.87
C MET A 100 -0.97 -8.29 5.69
N ALA A 101 -0.35 -7.84 4.61
CA ALA A 101 -0.91 -7.73 3.27
C ALA A 101 0.11 -8.37 2.30
N ALA A 102 -0.34 -9.24 1.39
CA ALA A 102 0.54 -9.90 0.43
C ALA A 102 -0.18 -10.19 -0.91
N ILE A 103 0.57 -10.09 -2.00
CA ILE A 103 0.09 -10.22 -3.39
C ILE A 103 0.92 -11.21 -4.20
#